data_AF-A0AAU2G5P7-F1
#
_entry.id   AF-A0AAU2G5P7-F1
#
_cell.length_a   1.000
_cell.length_b   1.000
_cell.length_c   1.000
_cell.angle_alpha   90.00
_cell.angle_beta   90.00
_cell.angle_gamma   90.00
#
_symmetry.space_group_name_H-M   'P 1'
#
loop_
_entity.id
_entity.type
_entity.pdbx_description
1 polymer ?
#
loop_
_entity_poly.entity_id
_entity_poly.type
_entity_poly.pdbx_seq_one_letter_code
_entity_poly.pdbx_strand_id
1 'polypeptide(L)'
;MTDQHPCTGDGVRTAAAHLVAAFTHLGAEHKALTAEQEQTTVKDIHSTVRRMTGEIGETSRILAHATTALATVQGMRSLGINGQIARDENGAPYSPLVSLGDPDEQLYEALCLVQVAARHLGSGYTPTRKHPGLAGVRRPAQMRTVLTRMRDAVSVLSAELTARGRGEPTEFAECVAVLEDLAERTCPSLRAQAGPSAREVAAAILADPGIARAAAAALQHVPS
;
A
#
# COMPACT_ATOMS: atom_id res chain seq x y z
N MET A 1 28.70 30.36 12.05
CA MET A 1 28.52 28.97 12.51
C MET A 1 27.54 28.32 11.56
N THR A 2 28.01 27.33 10.79
CA THR A 2 27.19 26.54 9.87
C THR A 2 26.41 25.53 10.69
N ASP A 3 25.15 25.85 11.00
CA ASP A 3 24.20 24.85 11.46
C ASP A 3 23.93 23.89 10.31
N GLN A 4 24.64 22.76 10.34
CA GLN A 4 24.32 21.58 9.55
C GLN A 4 22.93 21.09 9.98
N HIS A 5 21.90 21.58 9.29
CA HIS A 5 20.61 20.90 9.31
C HIS A 5 20.83 19.48 8.79
N PRO A 6 20.35 18.43 9.50
CA PRO A 6 20.46 17.06 9.01
C PRO A 6 19.81 16.97 7.63
N CYS A 7 20.32 16.09 6.77
CA CYS A 7 19.87 15.90 5.38
C CYS A 7 18.34 15.68 5.29
N THR A 8 17.58 16.76 5.20
CA THR A 8 16.11 16.83 5.26
C THR A 8 15.43 16.43 3.94
N GLY A 9 15.95 15.42 3.25
CA GLY A 9 15.43 14.91 1.97
C GLY A 9 15.37 13.39 1.85
N ASP A 10 15.94 12.66 2.81
CA ASP A 10 16.01 11.19 2.73
C ASP A 10 14.66 10.53 3.07
N GLY A 11 13.88 11.15 3.97
CA GLY A 11 12.54 10.68 4.34
C GLY A 11 11.56 10.70 3.17
N VAL A 12 11.51 11.80 2.42
CA VAL A 12 10.61 11.92 1.24
C VAL A 12 10.93 10.89 0.17
N ARG A 13 12.22 10.67 -0.12
CA ARG A 13 12.66 9.66 -1.08
C ARG A 13 12.31 8.24 -0.61
N THR A 14 12.55 7.95 0.66
CA THR A 14 12.24 6.65 1.27
C THR A 14 10.74 6.37 1.25
N ALA A 15 9.91 7.34 1.65
CA ALA A 15 8.46 7.23 1.57
C ALA A 15 7.97 7.03 0.12
N ALA A 16 8.51 7.79 -0.84
CA ALA A 16 8.17 7.62 -2.25
C ALA A 16 8.51 6.21 -2.76
N ALA A 17 9.68 5.66 -2.38
CA ALA A 17 10.06 4.29 -2.74
C ALA A 17 9.09 3.26 -2.15
N HIS A 18 8.62 3.46 -0.91
CA HIS A 18 7.58 2.63 -0.33
C HIS A 18 6.25 2.72 -1.08
N LEU A 19 5.78 3.93 -1.42
CA LEU A 19 4.52 4.10 -2.16
C LEU A 19 4.59 3.52 -3.57
N VAL A 20 5.72 3.65 -4.27
CA VAL A 20 5.96 2.99 -5.56
C VAL A 20 5.91 1.47 -5.42
N ALA A 21 6.54 0.91 -4.37
CA ALA A 21 6.47 -0.52 -4.09
C ALA A 21 5.04 -0.97 -3.81
N ALA A 22 4.25 -0.21 -3.04
CA ALA A 22 2.84 -0.52 -2.80
C ALA A 22 2.03 -0.49 -4.11
N PHE A 23 2.17 0.58 -4.89
CA PHE A 23 1.46 0.77 -6.16
C PHE A 23 1.71 -0.40 -7.14
N THR A 24 2.97 -0.80 -7.31
CA THR A 24 3.35 -1.87 -8.25
C THR A 24 2.81 -3.25 -7.86
N HIS A 25 2.50 -3.49 -6.58
CA HIS A 25 1.97 -4.77 -6.10
C HIS A 25 0.44 -4.85 -6.12
N LEU A 26 -0.29 -3.73 -6.19
CA LEU A 26 -1.76 -3.70 -6.24
C LEU A 26 -2.33 -4.41 -7.48
N GLY A 27 -1.62 -4.36 -8.62
CA GLY A 27 -2.11 -4.90 -9.88
C GLY A 27 -2.42 -6.40 -9.85
N ALA A 28 -1.66 -7.17 -9.05
CA ALA A 28 -1.86 -8.61 -8.92
C ALA A 28 -3.21 -8.95 -8.26
N GLU A 29 -3.57 -8.20 -7.21
CA GLU A 29 -4.84 -8.36 -6.50
C GLU A 29 -6.01 -7.88 -7.36
N HIS A 30 -5.89 -6.69 -7.99
CA HIS A 30 -6.91 -6.17 -8.88
C HIS A 30 -7.25 -7.16 -10.00
N LYS A 31 -6.23 -7.75 -10.64
CA LYS A 31 -6.41 -8.75 -11.70
C LYS A 31 -7.12 -10.00 -11.18
N ALA A 32 -6.80 -10.45 -9.97
CA ALA A 32 -7.44 -11.62 -9.38
C ALA A 32 -8.93 -11.36 -9.05
N LEU A 33 -9.24 -10.19 -8.49
CA LEU A 33 -10.62 -9.78 -8.23
C LEU A 33 -11.44 -9.59 -9.51
N THR A 34 -10.83 -9.02 -10.56
CA THR A 34 -11.49 -8.88 -11.87
C THR A 34 -11.87 -10.25 -12.44
N ALA A 35 -10.94 -11.21 -12.41
CA ALA A 35 -11.22 -12.57 -12.88
C ALA A 35 -12.31 -13.27 -12.06
N GLU A 36 -12.33 -13.09 -10.74
CA GLU A 36 -13.39 -13.62 -9.88
C GLU A 36 -14.74 -12.97 -10.17
N GLN A 37 -14.77 -11.65 -10.41
CA GLN A 37 -15.98 -10.91 -10.74
C GLN A 37 -16.62 -11.46 -12.03
N GLU A 38 -15.81 -11.74 -13.05
CA GLU A 38 -16.24 -12.31 -14.34
C GLU A 38 -16.83 -13.73 -14.18
N GLN A 39 -16.30 -14.51 -13.25
CA GLN A 39 -16.72 -15.90 -13.01
C GLN A 39 -17.90 -16.02 -12.03
N THR A 40 -18.21 -14.96 -11.27
CA THR A 40 -19.22 -14.99 -10.22
C THR A 40 -20.62 -14.73 -10.77
N THR A 41 -21.50 -15.73 -10.67
CA THR A 41 -22.92 -15.65 -11.09
C THR A 41 -23.86 -15.25 -9.94
N VAL A 42 -23.45 -15.45 -8.69
CA VAL A 42 -24.25 -15.09 -7.51
C VAL A 42 -24.21 -13.57 -7.30
N LYS A 43 -25.36 -12.91 -7.47
CA LYS A 43 -25.49 -11.43 -7.45
C LYS A 43 -24.85 -10.76 -6.23
N ASP A 44 -25.08 -11.28 -5.02
CA ASP A 44 -24.56 -10.69 -3.78
C ASP A 44 -23.02 -10.81 -3.67
N ILE A 45 -22.46 -11.94 -4.11
CA ILE A 45 -21.01 -12.16 -4.19
C ILE A 45 -20.43 -11.23 -5.27
N HIS A 46 -21.04 -11.19 -6.45
CA HIS A 46 -20.59 -10.34 -7.56
C HIS A 46 -20.54 -8.86 -7.17
N SER A 47 -21.57 -8.35 -6.49
CA SER A 47 -21.60 -6.98 -5.97
C SER A 47 -20.46 -6.71 -4.98
N THR A 48 -20.19 -7.67 -4.10
CA THR A 48 -19.09 -7.57 -3.13
C THR A 48 -17.74 -7.52 -3.83
N VAL A 49 -17.48 -8.44 -4.77
CA VAL A 49 -16.22 -8.49 -5.53
C VAL A 49 -16.06 -7.24 -6.42
N ARG A 50 -17.14 -6.72 -7.00
CA ARG A 50 -17.13 -5.46 -7.75
C ARG A 50 -16.73 -4.28 -6.87
N ARG A 51 -17.28 -4.18 -5.66
CA ARG A 51 -16.89 -3.16 -4.68
C ARG A 51 -15.40 -3.28 -4.35
N MET A 52 -14.92 -4.48 -4.04
CA MET A 52 -13.50 -4.73 -3.76
C MET A 52 -12.59 -4.27 -4.91
N THR A 53 -12.96 -4.64 -6.14
CA THR A 53 -12.22 -4.24 -7.36
C THR A 53 -12.17 -2.72 -7.49
N GLY A 54 -13.31 -2.04 -7.31
CA GLY A 54 -13.40 -0.57 -7.34
C GLY A 54 -12.53 0.09 -6.27
N GLU A 55 -12.54 -0.42 -5.05
CA GLU A 55 -11.74 0.11 -3.92
C GLU A 55 -10.22 -0.08 -4.15
N ILE A 56 -9.80 -1.20 -4.75
CA ILE A 56 -8.41 -1.39 -5.18
C ILE A 56 -8.03 -0.39 -6.28
N GLY A 57 -8.92 -0.17 -7.26
CA GLY A 57 -8.71 0.81 -8.32
C GLY A 57 -8.54 2.23 -7.78
N GLU A 58 -9.40 2.61 -6.84
CA GLU A 58 -9.36 3.93 -6.21
C GLU A 58 -8.11 4.11 -5.32
N THR A 59 -7.75 3.09 -4.56
CA THR A 59 -6.48 3.05 -3.81
C THR A 59 -5.29 3.29 -4.74
N SER A 60 -5.24 2.60 -5.88
CA SER A 60 -4.18 2.75 -6.88
C SER A 60 -4.07 4.19 -7.39
N ARG A 61 -5.20 4.81 -7.73
CA ARG A 61 -5.27 6.21 -8.17
C ARG A 61 -4.73 7.17 -7.10
N ILE A 62 -5.13 7.00 -5.85
CA ILE A 62 -4.70 7.85 -4.74
C ILE A 62 -3.20 7.67 -4.45
N LEU A 63 -2.68 6.44 -4.47
CA LEU A 63 -1.25 6.19 -4.29
C LEU A 63 -0.40 6.84 -5.40
N ALA A 64 -0.90 6.86 -6.64
CA ALA A 64 -0.23 7.56 -7.74
C ALA A 64 -0.17 9.08 -7.48
N HIS A 65 -1.26 9.67 -6.97
CA HIS A 65 -1.29 11.08 -6.58
C HIS A 65 -0.36 11.38 -5.40
N ALA A 66 -0.37 10.56 -4.34
CA ALA A 66 0.52 10.71 -3.20
C ALA A 66 2.00 10.62 -3.61
N THR A 67 2.33 9.66 -4.49
CA THR A 67 3.70 9.52 -5.02
C THR A 67 4.11 10.74 -5.84
N THR A 68 3.21 11.29 -6.65
CA THR A 68 3.46 12.51 -7.43
C THR A 68 3.65 13.72 -6.52
N ALA A 69 2.86 13.85 -5.46
CA ALA A 69 3.02 14.89 -4.46
C ALA A 69 4.41 14.83 -3.79
N LEU A 70 4.90 13.63 -3.44
CA LEU A 70 6.25 13.47 -2.90
C LEU A 70 7.35 13.84 -3.91
N ALA A 71 7.16 13.53 -5.20
CA ALA A 71 8.07 13.98 -6.24
C ALA A 71 8.08 15.51 -6.37
N THR A 72 6.92 16.16 -6.26
CA THR A 72 6.78 17.62 -6.20
C THR A 72 7.51 18.20 -4.99
N VAL A 73 7.33 17.64 -3.78
CA VAL A 73 8.07 18.05 -2.57
C VAL A 73 9.59 17.98 -2.81
N GLN A 74 10.07 16.88 -3.39
CA GLN A 74 11.49 16.72 -3.69
C GLN A 74 11.99 17.78 -4.69
N GLY A 75 11.21 18.09 -5.73
CA GLY A 75 11.54 19.11 -6.72
C GLY A 75 11.50 20.53 -6.15
N MET A 76 10.52 20.85 -5.30
CA MET A 76 10.45 22.15 -4.63
C MET A 76 11.67 22.35 -3.73
N ARG A 77 12.04 21.33 -2.94
CA ARG A 77 13.23 21.38 -2.08
C ARG A 77 14.51 21.56 -2.88
N SER A 78 14.68 20.86 -4.01
CA SER A 78 15.89 21.00 -4.83
C SER A 78 15.99 22.35 -5.53
N LEU A 79 14.87 22.98 -5.85
CA LEU A 79 14.79 24.33 -6.43
C LEU A 79 14.82 25.45 -5.37
N GLY A 80 14.82 25.10 -4.08
CA GLY A 80 14.76 26.06 -2.99
C GLY A 80 13.39 26.74 -2.84
N ILE A 81 12.31 26.17 -3.37
CA ILE A 81 10.93 26.65 -3.20
C ILE A 81 10.43 26.21 -1.83
N ASN A 82 10.04 27.16 -0.99
CA ASN A 82 9.69 26.93 0.41
C ASN A 82 8.67 27.94 0.97
N GLY A 83 7.60 28.22 0.23
CA GLY A 83 6.56 29.13 0.71
C GLY A 83 6.92 30.61 0.58
N GLN A 84 7.82 30.98 -0.35
CA GLN A 84 8.21 32.38 -0.50
C GLN A 84 7.01 33.28 -0.81
N ILE A 85 6.98 34.43 -0.13
CA ILE A 85 5.97 35.47 -0.30
C ILE A 85 6.56 36.56 -1.19
N ALA A 86 5.73 37.12 -2.08
CA ALA A 86 6.09 38.33 -2.82
C ALA A 86 6.49 39.45 -1.85
N ARG A 87 7.33 40.38 -2.30
CA ARG A 87 7.78 41.51 -1.49
C ARG A 87 7.25 42.82 -2.06
N ASP A 88 6.96 43.77 -1.18
CA ASP A 88 6.61 45.13 -1.56
C ASP A 88 7.87 45.95 -1.96
N GLU A 89 7.66 47.23 -2.26
CA GLU A 89 8.73 48.18 -2.63
C GLU A 89 9.79 48.38 -1.54
N ASN A 90 9.47 48.07 -0.29
CA ASN A 90 10.38 48.16 0.86
C ASN A 90 11.05 46.80 1.19
N GLY A 91 10.74 45.76 0.41
CA GLY A 91 11.26 44.41 0.61
C GLY A 91 10.55 43.61 1.71
N ALA A 92 9.45 44.13 2.27
CA ALA A 92 8.63 43.45 3.27
C ALA A 92 7.67 42.43 2.60
N PRO A 93 7.30 41.33 3.29
CA PRO A 93 6.34 40.37 2.75
C PRO A 93 4.99 41.03 2.40
N TYR A 94 4.52 40.82 1.18
CA TYR A 94 3.27 41.37 0.66
C TYR A 94 2.21 40.25 0.55
N SER A 95 1.50 40.04 1.67
CA SER A 95 0.51 38.97 1.86
C SER A 95 -0.77 39.02 1.01
N PRO A 96 -1.18 40.14 0.36
CA PRO A 96 -2.33 40.11 -0.55
C PRO A 96 -2.12 39.24 -1.80
N LEU A 97 -0.88 38.87 -2.13
CA LEU A 97 -0.56 37.97 -3.23
C LEU A 97 -0.35 36.54 -2.75
N VAL A 98 -0.62 35.58 -3.65
CA VAL A 98 -0.42 34.15 -3.38
C VAL A 98 1.07 33.85 -3.14
N SER A 99 1.35 33.07 -2.12
CA SER A 99 2.69 32.52 -1.87
C SER A 99 3.05 31.47 -2.92
N LEU A 100 4.34 31.25 -3.16
CA LEU A 100 4.77 30.00 -3.77
C LEU A 100 4.40 28.83 -2.87
N GLY A 101 4.34 27.62 -3.43
CA GLY A 101 3.98 26.43 -2.65
C GLY A 101 4.95 26.16 -1.49
N ASP A 102 4.43 25.56 -0.42
CA ASP A 102 5.21 25.08 0.72
C ASP A 102 5.40 23.55 0.63
N PRO A 103 6.66 23.04 0.58
CA PRO A 103 6.95 21.62 0.61
C PRO A 103 6.35 20.88 1.81
N ASP A 104 6.17 21.55 2.94
CA ASP A 104 5.65 20.93 4.16
C ASP A 104 4.12 20.78 4.10
N GLU A 105 3.41 21.74 3.51
CA GLU A 105 1.98 21.60 3.19
C GLU A 105 1.76 20.45 2.20
N GLN A 106 2.60 20.38 1.16
CA GLN A 106 2.50 19.31 0.16
C GLN A 106 2.87 17.93 0.75
N LEU A 107 3.78 17.88 1.71
CA LEU A 107 4.13 16.67 2.46
C LEU A 107 2.95 16.20 3.32
N TYR A 108 2.29 17.13 4.01
CA TYR A 108 1.08 16.84 4.78
C TYR A 108 -0.04 16.32 3.89
N GLU A 109 -0.28 16.94 2.73
CA GLU A 109 -1.26 16.48 1.75
C GLU A 109 -0.94 15.04 1.27
N ALA A 110 0.32 14.75 0.95
CA ALA A 110 0.73 13.40 0.55
C ALA A 110 0.39 12.36 1.62
N LEU A 111 0.60 12.69 2.90
CA LEU A 111 0.29 11.81 4.02
C LEU A 111 -1.24 11.62 4.19
N CYS A 112 -2.02 12.68 4.08
CA CYS A 112 -3.49 12.61 4.05
C CYS A 112 -3.98 11.68 2.92
N LEU A 113 -3.38 11.78 1.73
CA LEU A 113 -3.72 10.89 0.61
C LEU A 113 -3.44 9.41 0.94
N VAL A 114 -2.32 9.09 1.59
CA VAL A 114 -2.03 7.70 2.02
C VAL A 114 -3.07 7.20 3.03
N GLN A 115 -3.53 8.06 3.95
CA GLN A 115 -4.61 7.72 4.87
C GLN A 115 -5.96 7.50 4.15
N VAL A 116 -6.27 8.29 3.11
CA VAL A 116 -7.47 8.07 2.29
C VAL A 116 -7.35 6.74 1.55
N ALA A 117 -6.19 6.41 0.97
CA ALA A 117 -5.93 5.12 0.33
C ALA A 117 -6.12 3.94 1.32
N ALA A 118 -5.63 4.07 2.56
CA ALA A 118 -5.83 3.05 3.59
C ALA A 118 -7.33 2.83 3.91
N ARG A 119 -8.13 3.91 3.95
CA ARG A 119 -9.58 3.82 4.15
C ARG A 119 -10.29 3.11 3.00
N HIS A 120 -9.91 3.35 1.75
CA HIS A 120 -10.45 2.62 0.59
C HIS A 120 -10.13 1.12 0.66
N LEU A 121 -8.88 0.75 0.96
CA LEU A 121 -8.54 -0.65 1.20
C LEU A 121 -9.36 -1.27 2.35
N GLY A 122 -9.47 -0.55 3.47
CA GLY A 122 -10.27 -0.98 4.61
C GLY A 122 -11.74 -1.23 4.25
N SER A 123 -12.34 -0.29 3.51
CA SER A 123 -13.69 -0.42 2.94
C SER A 123 -13.78 -1.68 2.10
N GLY A 124 -12.92 -1.84 1.08
CA GLY A 124 -12.87 -2.98 0.17
C GLY A 124 -12.99 -4.32 0.88
N TYR A 125 -12.19 -4.53 1.92
CA TYR A 125 -12.16 -5.80 2.63
C TYR A 125 -13.06 -5.87 3.87
N THR A 126 -14.01 -4.95 4.06
CA THR A 126 -14.99 -5.07 5.16
C THR A 126 -15.83 -6.36 4.99
N PRO A 127 -15.87 -7.26 5.99
CA PRO A 127 -16.65 -8.49 5.91
C PRO A 127 -18.15 -8.21 5.78
N THR A 128 -18.81 -8.95 4.90
CA THR A 128 -20.27 -8.89 4.78
C THR A 128 -20.93 -9.91 5.69
N ARG A 129 -22.17 -9.64 6.14
CA ARG A 129 -22.93 -10.59 6.98
C ARG A 129 -23.19 -11.92 6.26
N LYS A 130 -23.46 -11.89 4.96
CA LYS A 130 -23.82 -13.09 4.16
C LYS A 130 -22.60 -13.88 3.71
N HIS A 131 -21.49 -13.20 3.41
CA HIS A 131 -20.29 -13.79 2.83
C HIS A 131 -19.02 -13.21 3.50
N PRO A 132 -18.77 -13.51 4.78
CA PRO A 132 -17.61 -12.96 5.50
C PRO A 132 -16.27 -13.43 4.90
N GLY A 133 -16.24 -14.63 4.31
CA GLY A 133 -15.03 -15.19 3.68
C GLY A 133 -14.51 -14.41 2.47
N LEU A 134 -15.34 -13.53 1.85
CA LEU A 134 -14.90 -12.69 0.73
C LEU A 134 -13.94 -11.58 1.14
N ALA A 135 -13.81 -11.29 2.45
CA ALA A 135 -12.87 -10.32 2.98
C ALA A 135 -11.40 -10.77 2.89
N GLY A 136 -11.12 -12.02 2.49
CA GLY A 136 -9.76 -12.47 2.21
C GLY A 136 -9.20 -11.89 0.92
N VAL A 137 -7.91 -11.54 0.91
CA VAL A 137 -7.22 -11.16 -0.34
C VAL A 137 -6.96 -12.39 -1.21
N ARG A 138 -6.90 -12.19 -2.53
CA ARG A 138 -6.65 -13.27 -3.49
C ARG A 138 -5.15 -13.47 -3.71
N ARG A 139 -4.33 -12.45 -3.42
CA ARG A 139 -2.87 -12.43 -3.52
C ARG A 139 -2.24 -12.02 -2.17
N PRO A 140 -2.19 -12.93 -1.17
CA PRO A 140 -1.75 -12.59 0.18
C PRO A 140 -0.35 -12.02 0.30
N ALA A 141 0.61 -12.54 -0.47
CA ALA A 141 1.99 -12.04 -0.43
C ALA A 141 2.11 -10.61 -0.98
N GLN A 142 1.43 -10.33 -2.10
CA GLN A 142 1.42 -9.01 -2.73
C GLN A 142 0.67 -8.00 -1.86
N MET A 143 -0.52 -8.35 -1.36
CA MET A 143 -1.28 -7.46 -0.49
C MET A 143 -0.58 -7.19 0.84
N ARG A 144 0.11 -8.18 1.42
CA ARG A 144 0.97 -7.93 2.59
C ARG A 144 2.05 -6.90 2.27
N THR A 145 2.68 -7.01 1.11
CA THR A 145 3.68 -6.02 0.65
C THR A 145 3.05 -4.64 0.52
N VAL A 146 1.86 -4.52 -0.09
CA VAL A 146 1.12 -3.24 -0.20
C VAL A 146 0.91 -2.61 1.17
N LEU A 147 0.33 -3.36 2.11
CA LEU A 147 -0.04 -2.85 3.44
C LEU A 147 1.18 -2.48 4.26
N THR A 148 2.22 -3.32 4.27
CA THR A 148 3.50 -3.02 4.93
C THR A 148 4.13 -1.76 4.36
N ARG A 149 4.17 -1.61 3.02
CA ARG A 149 4.81 -0.46 2.39
C ARG A 149 4.02 0.84 2.60
N MET A 150 2.69 0.79 2.58
CA MET A 150 1.88 1.95 2.96
C MET A 150 2.13 2.37 4.41
N ARG A 151 2.22 1.40 5.33
CA ARG A 151 2.51 1.66 6.74
C ARG A 151 3.90 2.29 6.91
N ASP A 152 4.92 1.70 6.28
CA ASP A 152 6.29 2.22 6.35
C ASP A 152 6.35 3.67 5.79
N ALA A 153 5.62 3.95 4.70
CA ALA A 153 5.50 5.31 4.16
C ALA A 153 4.85 6.29 5.17
N VAL A 154 3.75 5.90 5.81
CA VAL A 154 3.10 6.72 6.85
C VAL A 154 4.08 7.01 7.99
N SER A 155 4.78 5.99 8.51
CA SER A 155 5.74 6.17 9.60
C SER A 155 6.87 7.13 9.22
N VAL A 156 7.43 7.00 8.01
CA VAL A 156 8.50 7.87 7.52
C VAL A 156 8.00 9.30 7.33
N LEU A 157 6.84 9.50 6.71
CA LEU A 157 6.26 10.82 6.47
C LEU A 157 5.88 11.53 7.78
N SER A 158 5.30 10.82 8.74
CA SER A 158 4.98 11.37 10.06
C SER A 158 6.24 11.81 10.81
N ALA A 159 7.31 11.00 10.76
CA ALA A 159 8.59 11.36 11.37
C ALA A 159 9.23 12.58 10.68
N GLU A 160 9.15 12.64 9.36
CA GLU A 160 9.64 13.76 8.53
C GLU A 160 8.90 15.07 8.85
N LEU A 161 7.57 15.02 9.01
CA LEU A 161 6.74 16.15 9.45
C LEU A 161 7.08 16.59 10.89
N THR A 162 7.13 15.64 11.81
CA THR A 162 7.46 15.90 13.23
C THR A 162 8.83 16.56 13.37
N ALA A 163 9.83 16.08 12.61
CA ALA A 163 11.18 16.64 12.61
C ALA A 163 11.23 18.11 12.14
N ARG A 164 10.19 18.59 11.44
CA ARG A 164 10.04 19.98 10.98
C ARG A 164 9.16 20.82 11.89
N GLY A 165 8.68 20.27 12.99
CA GLY A 165 7.71 20.93 13.86
C GLY A 165 6.35 21.13 13.17
N ARG A 166 6.02 20.28 12.20
CA ARG A 166 4.73 20.25 11.50
C ARG A 166 4.04 18.93 11.88
N GLY A 167 2.86 18.98 12.47
CA GLY A 167 2.12 17.78 12.88
C GLY A 167 2.54 17.18 14.22
N GLU A 168 1.67 16.34 14.79
CA GLU A 168 1.89 15.66 16.06
C GLU A 168 2.39 14.22 15.82
N PRO A 169 3.25 13.67 16.71
CA PRO A 169 3.77 12.30 16.56
C PRO A 169 2.68 11.22 16.41
N THR A 170 1.50 11.48 16.96
CA THR A 170 0.37 10.54 17.00
C THR A 170 -0.71 10.81 15.96
N GLU A 171 -0.61 11.89 15.18
CA GLU A 171 -1.67 12.36 14.27
C GLU A 171 -2.11 11.27 13.27
N PHE A 172 -1.18 10.43 12.83
CA PHE A 172 -1.43 9.36 11.87
C PHE A 172 -1.30 7.95 12.47
N ALA A 173 -1.27 7.82 13.80
CA ALA A 173 -1.19 6.52 14.47
C ALA A 173 -2.40 5.62 14.15
N GLU A 174 -3.59 6.21 14.01
CA GLU A 174 -4.79 5.48 13.60
C GLU A 174 -4.64 4.86 12.21
N CYS A 175 -4.00 5.57 11.26
CA CYS A 175 -3.75 5.04 9.92
C CYS A 175 -2.82 3.81 9.96
N VAL A 176 -1.78 3.85 10.79
CA VAL A 176 -0.87 2.71 11.01
C VAL A 176 -1.66 1.52 11.57
N ALA A 177 -2.46 1.75 12.61
CA ALA A 177 -3.28 0.70 13.22
C ALA A 177 -4.28 0.07 12.24
N VAL A 178 -4.93 0.88 11.40
CA VAL A 178 -5.85 0.39 10.35
C VAL A 178 -5.13 -0.51 9.35
N LEU A 179 -3.92 -0.14 8.91
CA LEU A 179 -3.14 -0.94 7.97
C LEU A 179 -2.67 -2.27 8.58
N GLU A 180 -2.32 -2.26 9.86
CA GLU A 180 -1.92 -3.47 10.60
C GLU A 180 -3.11 -4.42 10.83
N ASP A 181 -4.24 -3.91 11.33
CA ASP A 181 -5.49 -4.68 11.46
C ASP A 181 -5.90 -5.29 10.12
N LEU A 182 -5.87 -4.48 9.05
CA LEU A 182 -6.21 -4.95 7.72
C LEU A 182 -5.28 -6.07 7.25
N ALA A 183 -3.98 -5.97 7.52
CA ALA A 183 -3.01 -7.02 7.17
C ALA A 183 -3.29 -8.32 7.93
N GLU A 184 -3.56 -8.23 9.24
CA GLU A 184 -3.85 -9.39 10.07
C GLU A 184 -5.11 -10.13 9.62
N ARG A 185 -6.19 -9.40 9.35
CA ARG A 185 -7.49 -10.00 9.05
C ARG A 185 -7.64 -10.48 7.60
N THR A 186 -6.91 -9.88 6.65
CA THR A 186 -7.10 -10.18 5.22
C THR A 186 -5.97 -11.00 4.59
N CYS A 187 -4.76 -10.94 5.16
CA CYS A 187 -3.58 -11.64 4.66
C CYS A 187 -3.14 -12.71 5.67
N PRO A 188 -3.95 -13.77 5.90
CA PRO A 188 -3.61 -14.79 6.88
C PRO A 188 -2.22 -15.33 6.57
N SER A 189 -1.37 -15.37 7.59
CA SER A 189 -0.07 -16.02 7.48
C SER A 189 -0.32 -17.46 7.07
N LEU A 190 0.03 -17.81 5.83
CA LEU A 190 0.29 -19.18 5.46
C LEU A 190 1.33 -19.66 6.47
N ARG A 191 0.90 -20.37 7.52
CA ARG A 191 1.81 -21.23 8.25
C ARG A 191 2.45 -22.06 7.16
N ALA A 192 3.77 -22.02 7.04
CA ALA A 192 4.48 -22.99 6.24
C ALA A 192 4.08 -24.35 6.82
N GLN A 193 3.04 -24.96 6.26
CA GLN A 193 2.80 -26.37 6.47
C GLN A 193 4.03 -27.01 5.85
N ALA A 194 4.87 -27.62 6.68
CA ALA A 194 5.87 -28.53 6.18
C ALA A 194 5.10 -29.49 5.26
N GLY A 195 5.39 -29.43 3.96
CA GLY A 195 4.85 -30.41 3.03
C GLY A 195 5.20 -31.81 3.53
N PRO A 196 4.45 -32.84 3.11
CA PRO A 196 4.76 -34.20 3.50
C PRO A 196 6.24 -34.48 3.20
N SER A 197 6.95 -34.99 4.20
CA SER A 197 8.33 -35.41 4.08
C SER A 197 8.48 -36.42 2.94
N ALA A 198 9.68 -36.54 2.37
CA ALA A 198 9.95 -37.55 1.34
C ALA A 198 9.53 -38.97 1.77
N ARG A 199 9.60 -39.26 3.08
CA ARG A 199 9.16 -40.53 3.66
C ARG A 199 7.63 -40.69 3.66
N GLU A 200 6.89 -39.64 3.97
CA GLU A 200 5.42 -39.64 3.90
C GLU A 200 4.91 -39.74 2.46
N VAL A 201 5.58 -39.05 1.54
CA VAL A 201 5.30 -39.17 0.10
C VAL A 201 5.60 -40.59 -0.39
N ALA A 202 6.74 -41.17 -0.02
CA ALA A 202 7.08 -42.54 -0.39
C ALA A 202 6.10 -43.56 0.19
N ALA A 203 5.70 -43.40 1.46
CA ALA A 203 4.70 -44.26 2.09
C ALA A 203 3.34 -44.18 1.39
N ALA A 204 2.89 -42.97 1.00
CA ALA A 204 1.63 -42.78 0.28
C ALA A 204 1.66 -43.41 -1.12
N ILE A 205 2.79 -43.27 -1.84
CA ILE A 205 2.99 -43.88 -3.17
C ILE A 205 2.98 -45.42 -3.08
N LEU A 206 3.60 -45.98 -2.03
CA LEU A 206 3.63 -47.43 -1.81
C LEU A 206 2.29 -47.99 -1.33
N ALA A 207 1.51 -47.20 -0.59
CA ALA A 207 0.20 -47.59 -0.08
C ALA A 207 -0.90 -47.51 -1.15
N ASP A 208 -0.77 -46.65 -2.16
CA ASP A 208 -1.77 -46.48 -3.22
C ASP A 208 -1.11 -46.33 -4.62
N PRO A 209 -1.20 -47.37 -5.48
CA PRO A 209 -0.73 -47.32 -6.87
C PRO A 209 -1.42 -46.26 -7.74
N GLY A 210 -2.58 -45.73 -7.33
CA GLY A 210 -3.26 -44.60 -7.95
C GLY A 210 -2.51 -43.29 -7.77
N ILE A 211 -1.92 -43.07 -6.58
CA ILE A 211 -1.09 -41.89 -6.27
C ILE A 211 0.19 -41.92 -7.10
N ALA A 212 0.81 -43.09 -7.26
CA ALA A 212 1.98 -43.27 -8.10
C ALA A 212 1.72 -42.84 -9.56
N ARG A 213 0.56 -43.25 -10.12
CA ARG A 213 0.16 -42.88 -11.49
C ARG A 213 -0.14 -41.38 -11.64
N ALA A 214 -0.82 -40.79 -10.65
CA ALA A 214 -1.09 -39.35 -10.65
C ALA A 214 0.20 -38.53 -10.56
N ALA A 215 1.16 -38.95 -9.73
CA ALA A 215 2.47 -38.31 -9.61
C ALA A 215 3.27 -38.42 -10.91
N ALA A 216 3.26 -39.57 -11.57
CA ALA A 216 3.93 -39.76 -12.86
C ALA A 216 3.33 -38.88 -13.97
N ALA A 217 2.01 -38.74 -14.02
CA ALA A 217 1.34 -37.85 -14.97
C ALA A 217 1.65 -36.36 -14.71
N ALA A 218 1.72 -35.95 -13.44
CA ALA A 218 2.06 -34.58 -13.07
C ALA A 218 3.50 -34.21 -13.49
N LEU A 219 4.45 -35.14 -13.39
CA LEU A 219 5.84 -34.94 -13.80
C LEU A 219 6.01 -34.79 -15.33
N GLN A 220 5.07 -35.30 -16.13
CA GLN A 220 5.08 -35.13 -17.59
C GLN A 220 4.64 -33.74 -18.04
N HIS A 221 4.06 -32.93 -17.15
CA HIS A 221 3.60 -31.57 -17.42
C HIS A 221 4.47 -30.48 -16.81
N VAL A 222 5.63 -30.85 -16.24
CA VAL A 222 6.63 -29.87 -15.80
C VAL A 222 7.39 -29.39 -17.04
N PRO A 223 7.27 -28.10 -17.44
CA PRO A 223 8.03 -27.60 -18.57
C PRO A 223 9.52 -27.70 -18.24
N SER A 224 10.27 -28.33 -19.15
CA SER A 224 11.73 -28.45 -19.13
C SER A 224 12.42 -27.10 -19.21
#